data_AF-A0A6V8E883-F1
#
_entry.id   AF-A0A6V8E883-F1
#
_cell.length_a   1.000
_cell.length_b   1.000
_cell.length_c   1.000
_cell.angle_alpha   90.00
_cell.angle_beta   90.00
_cell.angle_gamma   90.00
#
_symmetry.space_group_name_H-M   'P 1'
#
loop_
_entity.id
_entity.type
_entity.pdbx_description
1 polymer ?
#
loop_
_entity_poly.entity_id
_entity_poly.type
_entity_poly.pdbx_seq_one_letter_code
_entity_poly.pdbx_strand_id
1 'polypeptide(L)'
;MRQALVLTVLVLLMPLSGCFGQTEPSPSQEADDLYPSIWERHTLEWNWTGSYARVLQDGPHEPLPVQEAFIDVDTTGTWEGGPDSAEVHLSYWLPSNTEVGDQVPVIAIVSPYFDYGSAGSQSSPTNVVGAGRGEFIYDNFIPHGYALAQVAVFATEESTGCFDYRGDGEG
;
A
#
# COMPACT_ATOMS: atom_id res chain seq x y z
N MET A 1 23.95 46.00 -59.84
CA MET A 1 22.99 44.86 -59.74
C MET A 1 23.48 43.77 -58.79
N ARG A 2 24.70 43.22 -58.93
CA ARG A 2 25.24 42.18 -58.02
C ARG A 2 25.28 42.57 -56.54
N GLN A 3 25.69 43.80 -56.20
CA GLN A 3 25.78 44.26 -54.81
C GLN A 3 24.42 44.45 -54.14
N ALA A 4 23.41 44.90 -54.89
CA ALA A 4 22.03 45.01 -54.39
C ALA A 4 21.47 43.62 -54.08
N LEU A 5 21.71 42.63 -54.95
CA LEU A 5 21.27 41.25 -54.77
C LEU A 5 21.86 40.59 -53.51
N VAL A 6 23.13 40.87 -53.20
CA VAL A 6 23.80 40.37 -51.99
C VAL A 6 23.20 40.99 -50.73
N LEU A 7 22.90 42.29 -50.74
CA LEU A 7 22.26 42.98 -49.61
C LEU A 7 20.83 42.48 -49.37
N THR A 8 20.05 42.23 -50.43
CA THR A 8 18.68 41.69 -50.29
C THR A 8 18.70 40.29 -49.69
N VAL A 9 19.65 39.44 -50.11
CA VAL A 9 19.82 38.08 -49.56
C VAL A 9 20.22 38.12 -48.09
N LEU A 10 21.10 39.03 -47.69
CA LEU A 10 21.50 39.21 -46.29
C LEU A 10 20.34 39.64 -45.38
N VAL A 11 19.47 40.54 -45.86
CA VAL A 11 18.28 41.00 -45.11
C VAL A 11 17.23 39.89 -45.00
N LEU A 12 17.08 39.04 -46.03
CA LEU A 12 16.18 37.88 -46.03
C LEU A 12 16.63 36.73 -45.11
N LEU A 13 17.92 36.67 -44.75
CA LEU A 13 18.47 35.64 -43.87
C LEU A 13 18.45 36.01 -42.38
N MET A 14 18.23 37.29 -42.04
CA MET A 14 18.10 37.73 -40.64
C MET A 14 17.02 37.01 -39.81
N PRO A 15 15.80 36.71 -40.31
CA PRO A 15 14.80 36.01 -39.51
C PRO A 15 15.10 34.52 -39.26
N LEU A 16 16.10 33.92 -39.93
CA LEU A 16 16.49 32.52 -39.67
C LEU A 16 17.38 32.35 -38.43
N SER A 17 17.84 33.44 -37.81
CA SER A 17 18.66 33.40 -36.60
C SER A 17 17.86 33.32 -35.28
N GLY A 18 16.54 33.15 -35.36
CA GLY A 18 15.61 33.40 -34.24
C GLY A 18 14.95 32.21 -33.54
N CYS A 19 15.30 30.94 -33.78
CA CYS A 19 14.67 29.79 -33.09
C CYS A 19 15.68 28.77 -32.55
N PHE A 20 16.75 29.23 -31.90
CA PHE A 20 17.49 28.43 -30.91
C PHE A 20 17.13 28.94 -29.50
N GLY A 21 15.83 29.03 -29.23
CA GLY A 21 15.33 29.10 -27.86
C GLY A 21 15.47 27.71 -27.27
N GLN A 22 16.07 27.61 -26.09
CA GLN A 22 16.16 26.36 -25.34
C GLN A 22 14.78 25.70 -25.34
N THR A 23 14.67 24.54 -25.99
CA THR A 23 13.61 23.60 -25.68
C THR A 23 13.82 23.27 -24.21
N GLU A 24 13.07 23.91 -23.32
CA GLU A 24 12.84 23.34 -22.00
C GLU A 24 12.48 21.88 -22.27
N PRO A 25 13.18 20.89 -21.69
CA PRO A 25 12.78 19.52 -21.86
C PRO A 25 11.30 19.47 -21.48
N SER A 26 10.43 19.12 -22.43
CA SER A 26 9.07 18.69 -22.11
C SER A 26 9.20 17.74 -20.93
N PRO A 27 8.36 17.86 -19.88
CA PRO A 27 8.36 16.87 -18.82
C PRO A 27 8.28 15.51 -19.52
N SER A 28 9.30 14.71 -19.27
CA SER A 28 9.54 13.43 -19.94
C SER A 28 8.22 12.66 -20.05
N GLN A 29 7.82 12.31 -21.27
CA GLN A 29 6.65 11.44 -21.53
C GLN A 29 6.74 10.09 -20.79
N GLU A 30 7.91 9.73 -20.25
CA GLU A 30 8.12 8.53 -19.44
C GLU A 30 7.24 8.46 -18.17
N ALA A 31 6.77 9.59 -17.63
CA ALA A 31 5.87 9.58 -16.47
C ALA A 31 4.43 9.18 -16.85
N ASP A 32 4.00 9.44 -18.09
CA ASP A 32 2.68 9.07 -18.62
C ASP A 32 2.62 7.59 -19.06
N ASP A 33 3.79 6.96 -19.30
CA ASP A 33 3.87 5.55 -19.70
C ASP A 33 3.73 4.57 -18.52
N LEU A 34 3.92 5.01 -17.27
CA LEU A 34 3.88 4.10 -16.11
C LEU A 34 2.45 3.74 -15.69
N TYR A 35 1.50 4.67 -15.85
CA TYR A 35 0.09 4.45 -15.54
C TYR A 35 -0.82 5.08 -16.59
N PRO A 36 -1.72 4.30 -17.22
CA PRO A 36 -2.68 4.86 -18.17
C PRO A 36 -3.56 5.92 -17.49
N SER A 37 -3.99 6.90 -18.29
CA SER A 37 -4.82 8.00 -17.83
C SER A 37 -6.08 7.49 -17.15
N ILE A 38 -6.57 8.20 -16.12
CA ILE A 38 -7.78 7.78 -15.38
C ILE A 38 -8.99 7.57 -16.31
N TRP A 39 -9.06 8.34 -17.40
CA TRP A 39 -10.13 8.27 -18.39
C TRP A 39 -10.01 7.04 -19.30
N GLU A 40 -8.81 6.50 -19.50
CA GLU A 40 -8.56 5.31 -20.33
C GLU A 40 -8.55 4.01 -19.52
N ARG A 41 -8.44 4.06 -18.18
CA ARG A 41 -8.41 2.84 -17.33
C ARG A 41 -9.59 1.90 -17.53
N HIS A 42 -10.75 2.41 -17.94
CA HIS A 42 -11.92 1.58 -18.22
C HIS A 42 -11.78 0.72 -19.49
N THR A 43 -10.85 1.02 -20.39
CA THR A 43 -10.60 0.25 -21.62
C THR A 43 -9.58 -0.87 -21.42
N LEU A 44 -9.00 -0.99 -20.23
CA LEU A 44 -8.01 -2.02 -19.92
C LEU A 44 -8.68 -3.38 -19.70
N GLU A 45 -7.91 -4.45 -19.89
CA GLU A 45 -8.35 -5.81 -19.60
C GLU A 45 -8.21 -6.09 -18.10
N TRP A 46 -9.34 -6.04 -17.40
CA TRP A 46 -9.41 -6.31 -15.97
C TRP A 46 -9.81 -7.77 -15.71
N ASN A 47 -9.18 -8.39 -14.70
CA ASN A 47 -9.61 -9.69 -14.22
C ASN A 47 -10.81 -9.54 -13.26
N TRP A 48 -11.99 -10.00 -13.70
CA TRP A 48 -13.24 -9.95 -12.94
C TRP A 48 -13.71 -11.33 -12.43
N THR A 49 -12.84 -12.34 -12.45
CA THR A 49 -13.24 -13.72 -12.13
C THR A 49 -13.31 -14.01 -10.63
N GLY A 50 -12.67 -13.17 -9.80
CA GLY A 50 -12.61 -13.33 -8.34
C GLY A 50 -13.80 -12.75 -7.58
N SER A 51 -13.80 -12.96 -6.26
CA SER A 51 -14.78 -12.41 -5.30
C SER A 51 -14.47 -11.00 -4.83
N TYR A 52 -13.28 -10.48 -5.15
CA TYR A 52 -12.78 -9.17 -4.73
C TYR A 52 -12.08 -8.45 -5.89
N ALA A 53 -11.86 -7.15 -5.74
CA ALA A 53 -11.21 -6.33 -6.77
C ALA A 53 -9.72 -6.69 -6.91
N ARG A 54 -9.24 -6.82 -8.15
CA ARG A 54 -7.84 -7.08 -8.47
C ARG A 54 -7.15 -5.87 -9.07
N VAL A 55 -5.87 -5.69 -8.79
CA VAL A 55 -5.00 -4.78 -9.53
C VAL A 55 -4.80 -5.29 -10.96
N LEU A 56 -4.40 -4.39 -11.86
CA LEU A 56 -4.31 -4.70 -13.30
C LEU A 56 -3.27 -5.78 -13.62
N GLN A 57 -2.14 -5.78 -12.90
CA GLN A 57 -1.03 -6.71 -13.10
C GLN A 57 -0.60 -7.25 -11.74
N ASP A 58 -0.33 -8.55 -11.69
CA ASP A 58 0.26 -9.16 -10.51
C ASP A 58 1.70 -8.63 -10.31
N GLY A 59 2.07 -8.42 -9.06
CA GLY A 59 3.41 -7.93 -8.72
C GLY A 59 4.46 -9.05 -8.71
N PRO A 60 5.76 -8.72 -8.70
CA PRO A 60 6.83 -9.72 -8.80
C PRO A 60 7.16 -10.45 -7.50
N HIS A 61 6.58 -10.03 -6.36
CA HIS A 61 6.88 -10.61 -5.06
C HIS A 61 5.86 -11.68 -4.67
N GLU A 62 6.29 -12.59 -3.80
CA GLU A 62 5.43 -13.63 -3.24
C GLU A 62 5.32 -13.42 -1.73
N PRO A 63 4.18 -13.78 -1.11
CA PRO A 63 4.04 -13.74 0.33
C PRO A 63 4.93 -14.80 0.98
N LEU A 64 5.73 -14.37 1.96
CA LEU A 64 6.47 -15.27 2.84
C LEU A 64 5.52 -15.92 3.86
N PRO A 65 5.94 -17.02 4.51
CA PRO A 65 5.15 -17.66 5.56
C PRO A 65 4.72 -16.67 6.65
N VAL A 66 3.53 -16.89 7.20
CA VAL A 66 3.00 -16.08 8.31
C VAL A 66 3.98 -16.08 9.48
N GLN A 67 4.13 -14.92 10.11
CA GLN A 67 4.87 -14.74 11.34
C GLN A 67 3.95 -14.15 12.40
N GLU A 68 4.13 -14.58 13.64
CA GLU A 68 3.33 -14.15 14.79
C GLU A 68 4.26 -13.42 15.78
N ALA A 69 3.74 -12.37 16.40
CA ALA A 69 4.46 -11.59 17.39
C ALA A 69 3.52 -11.07 18.47
N PHE A 70 4.11 -10.89 19.65
CA PHE A 70 3.47 -10.29 20.80
C PHE A 70 4.17 -8.96 21.10
N ILE A 71 3.40 -7.89 21.25
CA ILE A 71 3.90 -6.56 21.57
C ILE A 71 3.45 -6.19 22.97
N ASP A 72 4.42 -5.95 23.85
CA ASP A 72 4.17 -5.35 25.16
C ASP A 72 3.75 -3.88 25.01
N VAL A 73 2.63 -3.53 25.63
CA VAL A 73 2.07 -2.19 25.69
C VAL A 73 1.94 -1.78 27.15
N ASP A 74 2.49 -0.62 27.50
CA ASP A 74 2.24 0.03 28.79
C ASP A 74 0.82 0.57 28.82
N THR A 75 0.01 0.04 29.74
CA THR A 75 -1.40 0.42 29.95
C THR A 75 -1.60 1.04 31.33
N THR A 76 -0.53 1.53 31.96
CA THR A 76 -0.59 2.19 33.26
C THR A 76 -1.54 3.37 33.22
N GLY A 77 -2.59 3.31 34.05
CA GLY A 77 -3.58 4.38 34.15
C GLY A 77 -4.62 4.43 33.03
N THR A 78 -4.59 3.49 32.09
CA THR A 78 -5.58 3.38 30.99
C THR A 78 -6.95 2.88 31.50
N TRP A 79 -6.98 1.87 32.37
CA TRP A 79 -8.23 1.29 32.88
C TRP A 79 -8.31 1.42 34.41
N GLU A 80 -9.46 1.87 34.94
CA GLU A 80 -9.66 1.93 36.40
C GLU A 80 -9.62 0.51 37.00
N GLY A 81 -8.54 0.21 37.71
CA GLY A 81 -8.29 -1.12 38.30
C GLY A 81 -7.84 -2.20 37.29
N GLY A 82 -7.50 -1.83 36.06
CA GLY A 82 -6.93 -2.74 35.07
C GLY A 82 -5.42 -2.95 35.24
N PRO A 83 -4.81 -3.82 34.41
CA PRO A 83 -3.37 -4.06 34.46
C PRO A 83 -2.57 -2.88 33.92
N ASP A 84 -1.37 -2.68 34.47
CA ASP A 84 -0.42 -1.65 34.02
C ASP A 84 0.36 -2.05 32.76
N SER A 85 0.17 -3.27 32.28
CA SER A 85 0.73 -3.76 31.02
C SER A 85 -0.23 -4.72 30.34
N ALA A 86 -0.27 -4.68 29.01
CA ALA A 86 -0.97 -5.65 28.18
C ALA A 86 -0.07 -6.09 27.03
N GLU A 87 -0.37 -7.26 26.49
CA GLU A 87 0.35 -7.86 25.36
C GLU A 87 -0.63 -7.94 24.18
N VAL A 88 -0.22 -7.40 23.04
CA VAL A 88 -1.02 -7.37 21.80
C VAL A 88 -0.47 -8.42 20.84
N HIS A 89 -1.32 -9.38 20.47
CA HIS A 89 -1.01 -10.38 19.47
C HIS A 89 -1.24 -9.84 18.06
N LEU A 90 -0.28 -10.10 17.17
CA LEU A 90 -0.41 -9.83 15.75
C LEU A 90 0.23 -10.93 14.90
N SER A 91 -0.36 -11.14 13.73
CA SER A 91 0.21 -11.95 12.67
C SER A 91 0.53 -11.08 11.46
N TYR A 92 1.60 -11.39 10.75
CA TYR A 92 2.00 -10.63 9.58
C TYR A 92 2.62 -11.48 8.48
N TRP A 93 2.50 -10.97 7.26
CA TRP A 93 3.09 -11.54 6.05
C TRP A 93 3.97 -10.50 5.40
N LEU A 94 5.21 -10.89 5.13
CA LEU A 94 6.17 -10.05 4.44
C LEU A 94 6.25 -10.45 2.96
N PRO A 95 6.47 -9.50 2.05
CA PRO A 95 6.80 -9.81 0.66
C PRO A 95 8.24 -10.32 0.54
N SER A 96 8.50 -11.18 -0.44
CA SER A 96 9.80 -11.84 -0.63
C SER A 96 11.00 -10.90 -0.82
N ASN A 97 10.80 -9.65 -1.24
CA ASN A 97 11.90 -8.68 -1.31
C ASN A 97 12.44 -8.27 0.08
N THR A 98 11.71 -8.51 1.16
CA THR A 98 12.25 -8.33 2.52
C THR A 98 13.40 -9.30 2.83
N GLU A 99 13.47 -10.47 2.18
CA GLU A 99 14.58 -11.43 2.38
C GLU A 99 15.92 -10.88 1.89
N VAL A 100 15.90 -9.94 0.94
CA VAL A 100 17.10 -9.25 0.43
C VAL A 100 17.37 -7.93 1.16
N GLY A 101 16.60 -7.63 2.21
CA GLY A 101 16.82 -6.48 3.11
C GLY A 101 16.01 -5.23 2.78
N ASP A 102 15.06 -5.29 1.84
CA ASP A 102 14.20 -4.15 1.52
C ASP A 102 13.30 -3.80 2.71
N GLN A 103 13.19 -2.50 2.98
CA GLN A 103 12.16 -1.98 3.89
C GLN A 103 10.88 -1.72 3.11
N VAL A 104 9.76 -2.23 3.63
CA VAL A 104 8.46 -2.20 2.96
C VAL A 104 7.41 -1.50 3.82
N PRO A 105 6.44 -0.80 3.20
CA PRO A 105 5.26 -0.30 3.90
C PRO A 105 4.39 -1.44 4.44
N VAL A 106 3.71 -1.20 5.56
CA VAL A 106 2.80 -2.17 6.20
C VAL A 106 1.37 -1.68 6.12
N ILE A 107 0.46 -2.53 5.64
CA ILE A 107 -0.99 -2.32 5.75
C ILE A 107 -1.48 -3.14 6.95
N ALA A 108 -1.98 -2.46 7.98
CA ALA A 108 -2.45 -3.10 9.20
C ALA A 108 -3.97 -3.13 9.28
N ILE A 109 -4.52 -4.29 9.62
CA ILE A 109 -5.92 -4.48 9.97
C ILE A 109 -5.98 -4.68 11.48
N VAL A 110 -6.46 -3.66 12.20
CA VAL A 110 -6.65 -3.69 13.65
C VAL A 110 -8.13 -3.92 13.91
N SER A 111 -8.49 -5.01 14.60
CA SER A 111 -9.89 -5.42 14.71
C SER A 111 -10.18 -6.20 16.00
N PRO A 112 -11.33 -5.96 16.67
CA PRO A 112 -11.79 -6.76 17.80
C PRO A 112 -12.40 -8.10 17.40
N TYR A 113 -12.43 -8.39 16.09
CA TYR A 113 -13.15 -9.54 15.56
C TYR A 113 -12.24 -10.69 15.14
N PHE A 114 -10.97 -10.72 15.55
CA PHE A 114 -10.14 -11.91 15.40
C PHE A 114 -10.42 -12.89 16.55
N ASP A 115 -10.47 -14.18 16.25
CA ASP A 115 -10.83 -15.23 17.21
C ASP A 115 -10.33 -16.60 16.70
N TYR A 116 -9.68 -17.40 17.57
CA TYR A 116 -9.33 -18.79 17.26
C TYR A 116 -10.55 -19.73 17.24
N GLY A 117 -11.72 -19.23 17.64
CA GLY A 117 -13.02 -19.81 17.39
C GLY A 117 -13.31 -21.06 18.21
N SER A 118 -14.28 -20.96 19.12
CA SER A 118 -15.09 -22.14 19.45
C SER A 118 -15.94 -22.55 18.23
N ALA A 119 -16.29 -23.83 18.09
CA ALA A 119 -17.08 -24.32 16.95
C ALA A 119 -18.37 -23.50 16.73
N GLY A 120 -18.48 -22.83 15.58
CA GLY A 120 -19.56 -21.89 15.26
C GLY A 120 -19.17 -20.41 15.30
N SER A 121 -17.90 -20.09 15.62
CA SER A 121 -17.39 -18.72 15.51
C SER A 121 -17.45 -18.22 14.05
N GLN A 122 -17.81 -16.95 13.89
CA GLN A 122 -17.95 -16.26 12.60
C GLN A 122 -16.66 -15.54 12.17
N SER A 123 -15.56 -15.76 12.89
CA SER A 123 -14.30 -15.06 12.74
C SER A 123 -13.12 -16.02 12.68
N SER A 124 -12.10 -15.65 11.91
CA SER A 124 -10.82 -16.34 11.84
C SER A 124 -9.79 -15.70 12.79
N PRO A 125 -8.75 -16.44 13.22
CA PRO A 125 -7.62 -15.86 13.93
C PRO A 125 -6.79 -14.94 13.03
N THR A 126 -5.91 -14.14 13.63
CA THR A 126 -5.00 -13.20 12.97
C THR A 126 -4.03 -13.91 12.04
N ASN A 127 -3.68 -15.17 12.27
CA ASN A 127 -2.78 -15.91 11.37
C ASN A 127 -3.46 -16.53 10.15
N VAL A 128 -4.76 -16.28 9.97
CA VAL A 128 -5.54 -16.69 8.79
C VAL A 128 -6.05 -15.47 8.05
N VAL A 129 -5.69 -15.36 6.77
CA VAL A 129 -6.24 -14.35 5.86
C VAL A 129 -7.62 -14.81 5.38
N GLY A 130 -8.65 -14.02 5.66
CA GLY A 130 -10.03 -14.33 5.30
C GLY A 130 -10.57 -13.46 4.17
N ALA A 131 -11.55 -13.99 3.42
CA ALA A 131 -12.17 -13.27 2.29
C ALA A 131 -12.77 -11.90 2.67
N GLY A 132 -13.32 -11.79 3.88
CA GLY A 132 -13.86 -10.51 4.39
C GLY A 132 -12.81 -9.62 5.07
N ARG A 133 -11.60 -10.12 5.33
CA ARG A 133 -10.57 -9.49 6.16
C ARG A 133 -9.18 -9.85 5.64
N GLY A 134 -8.70 -9.05 4.70
CA GLY A 134 -7.30 -9.10 4.26
C GLY A 134 -7.04 -9.84 2.95
N GLU A 135 -7.90 -10.72 2.45
CA GLU A 135 -7.63 -11.48 1.20
C GLU A 135 -7.32 -10.57 0.01
N PHE A 136 -8.14 -9.53 -0.21
CA PHE A 136 -7.87 -8.57 -1.28
C PHE A 136 -6.53 -7.83 -1.08
N ILE A 137 -6.10 -7.59 0.16
CA ILE A 137 -4.83 -6.89 0.45
C ILE A 137 -3.67 -7.86 0.21
N TYR A 138 -3.80 -9.06 0.74
CA TYR A 138 -2.83 -10.14 0.61
C TYR A 138 -2.49 -10.40 -0.86
N ASP A 139 -3.51 -10.61 -1.70
CA ASP A 139 -3.31 -10.96 -3.10
C ASP A 139 -2.90 -9.78 -3.99
N ASN A 140 -3.28 -8.55 -3.64
CA ASN A 140 -2.99 -7.39 -4.50
C ASN A 140 -1.79 -6.56 -4.07
N PHE A 141 -1.46 -6.48 -2.77
CA PHE A 141 -0.47 -5.53 -2.27
C PHE A 141 0.82 -6.22 -1.83
N ILE A 142 0.77 -7.45 -1.33
CA ILE A 142 2.01 -8.18 -1.02
C ILE A 142 2.87 -8.39 -2.28
N PRO A 143 2.31 -8.81 -3.43
CA PRO A 143 3.11 -8.91 -4.65
C PRO A 143 3.74 -7.58 -5.10
N HIS A 144 3.18 -6.45 -4.66
CA HIS A 144 3.66 -5.09 -4.96
C HIS A 144 4.54 -4.50 -3.85
N GLY A 145 5.04 -5.34 -2.94
CA GLY A 145 6.03 -4.95 -1.93
C GLY A 145 5.45 -4.27 -0.70
N TYR A 146 4.20 -4.58 -0.32
CA TYR A 146 3.62 -4.21 0.98
C TYR A 146 3.60 -5.42 1.90
N ALA A 147 3.83 -5.22 3.19
CA ALA A 147 3.50 -6.23 4.20
C ALA A 147 2.03 -6.09 4.64
N LEU A 148 1.43 -7.21 5.03
CA LEU A 148 0.12 -7.25 5.68
C LEU A 148 0.30 -7.60 7.15
N ALA A 149 -0.33 -6.86 8.06
CA ALA A 149 -0.42 -7.20 9.47
C ALA A 149 -1.90 -7.28 9.91
N GLN A 150 -2.24 -8.29 10.69
CA GLN A 150 -3.53 -8.46 11.33
C GLN A 150 -3.31 -8.42 12.84
N VAL A 151 -3.94 -7.46 13.51
CA VAL A 151 -3.72 -7.13 14.92
C VAL A 151 -5.03 -7.31 15.69
N ALA A 152 -5.00 -8.17 16.71
CA ALA A 152 -6.11 -8.34 17.64
C ALA A 152 -6.04 -7.25 18.72
N VAL A 153 -7.13 -6.51 18.93
CA VAL A 153 -7.16 -5.49 20.00
C VAL A 153 -7.12 -6.15 21.38
N PHE A 154 -6.95 -5.35 22.43
CA PHE A 154 -6.94 -5.84 23.81
C PHE A 154 -8.11 -6.74 24.15
N ALA A 155 -7.83 -7.77 24.94
CA ALA A 155 -8.78 -8.79 25.38
C ALA A 155 -9.53 -9.53 24.26
N THR A 156 -8.99 -9.54 23.04
CA THR A 156 -9.49 -10.35 21.92
C THR A 156 -8.43 -11.32 21.45
N GLU A 157 -8.86 -12.46 20.90
CA GLU A 157 -7.96 -13.52 20.47
C GLU A 157 -6.95 -13.93 21.57
N GLU A 158 -5.65 -13.75 21.32
CA GLU A 158 -4.55 -14.02 22.25
C GLU A 158 -3.99 -12.75 22.91
N SER A 159 -4.54 -11.56 22.59
CA SER A 159 -4.18 -10.30 23.25
C SER A 159 -4.71 -10.26 24.68
N THR A 160 -3.91 -9.73 25.61
CA THR A 160 -4.29 -9.54 27.01
C THR A 160 -4.84 -8.12 27.25
N GLY A 161 -4.99 -7.71 28.52
CA GLY A 161 -5.56 -6.42 28.90
C GLY A 161 -7.08 -6.47 29.13
N CYS A 162 -7.73 -5.30 29.09
CA CYS A 162 -9.17 -5.17 29.21
C CYS A 162 -9.80 -4.83 27.85
N PHE A 163 -11.01 -5.35 27.61
CA PHE A 163 -11.74 -5.02 26.39
C PHE A 163 -12.23 -3.57 26.46
N ASP A 164 -11.79 -2.77 25.50
CA ASP A 164 -12.02 -1.34 25.48
C ASP A 164 -12.56 -0.93 24.11
N TYR A 165 -13.88 -0.79 24.01
CA TYR A 165 -14.58 -0.75 22.73
C TYR A 165 -14.29 0.54 21.94
N ARG A 166 -14.13 1.66 22.63
CA ARG A 166 -13.73 2.97 22.06
C ARG A 166 -12.41 3.51 22.59
N GLY A 167 -11.75 2.80 23.52
CA GLY A 167 -10.37 3.05 23.93
C GLY A 167 -10.22 3.94 25.16
N ASP A 168 -9.04 3.78 25.78
CA ASP A 168 -8.50 4.44 26.99
C ASP A 168 -9.52 4.68 28.11
N GLY A 169 -10.15 3.61 28.59
CA GLY A 169 -10.81 3.63 29.90
C GLY A 169 -12.29 4.00 29.91
N GLU A 170 -12.89 4.35 28.77
CA GLU A 170 -14.33 4.69 28.58
C GLU A 170 -15.00 5.49 29.72
N GLY A 171 -14.20 6.32 30.41
CA GLY A 171 -14.55 7.25 31.48
C GLY A 171 -13.88 8.60 31.26
#